data_AF-A0A835SQG8-F1
#
_entry.id   AF-A0A835SQG8-F1
#
_cell.length_a   1.000
_cell.length_b   1.000
_cell.length_c   1.000
_cell.angle_alpha   90.00
_cell.angle_beta   90.00
_cell.angle_gamma   90.00
#
_symmetry.space_group_name_H-M   'P 1'
#
loop_
_entity.id
_entity.type
_entity.pdbx_description
1 polymer ?
#
loop_
_entity_poly.entity_id
_entity_poly.type
_entity_poly.pdbx_seq_one_letter_code
_entity_poly.pdbx_strand_id
1 'polypeptide(L)'
;MTKNTELNRDLILASLSRFYAHQDNLACFKEMTDGVAVSLRLVDWFVTNYCKKHNVEFVQRNSRYNVYVDYRSQLKAFSKHNFDPFRRRDRIRYFYNDTEFIFTTVGQLNFFKWAIENGIVEYINNNRAAIEQDMTASYKVTGGGKGAPPSSGSASPAAPSSSAGRKKRSELSKCCLKKINIHSMQRCLAFD
;
A
#
# COMPACT_ATOMS: atom_id res chain seq x y z
N MET A 1 25.60 9.28 -16.99
CA MET A 1 24.89 8.26 -16.18
C MET A 1 23.35 8.31 -16.33
N THR A 2 22.79 9.23 -17.10
CA THR A 2 21.34 9.49 -17.24
C THR A 2 20.57 8.55 -18.18
N LYS A 3 21.25 7.94 -19.16
CA LYS A 3 20.58 7.10 -20.18
C LYS A 3 19.87 5.87 -19.61
N ASN A 4 20.43 5.25 -18.56
CA ASN A 4 19.84 4.04 -17.97
C ASN A 4 18.55 4.35 -17.18
N THR A 5 18.48 5.50 -16.50
CA THR A 5 17.27 5.91 -15.78
C THR A 5 16.12 6.29 -16.72
N GLU A 6 16.42 6.86 -17.88
CA GLU A 6 15.44 7.21 -18.91
C GLU A 6 14.87 5.95 -19.58
N LEU A 7 15.73 5.01 -20.00
CA LEU A 7 15.31 3.73 -20.57
C LEU A 7 14.39 2.94 -19.62
N ASN A 8 14.72 2.89 -18.33
CA ASN A 8 13.87 2.22 -17.34
C ASN A 8 12.50 2.91 -17.20
N ARG A 9 12.45 4.24 -17.33
CA ARG A 9 11.20 5.00 -17.27
C ARG A 9 10.33 4.73 -18.49
N ASP A 10 10.92 4.67 -19.67
CA ASP A 10 10.21 4.38 -20.92
C ASP A 10 9.62 2.96 -20.92
N LEU A 11 10.37 1.98 -20.40
CA LEU A 11 9.89 0.61 -20.20
C LEU A 11 8.69 0.55 -19.24
N ILE A 12 8.75 1.31 -18.13
CA ILE A 12 7.61 1.42 -17.21
C ILE A 12 6.41 2.01 -17.93
N LEU A 13 6.58 3.14 -18.62
CA LEU A 13 5.48 3.80 -19.33
C LEU A 13 4.84 2.89 -20.38
N ALA A 14 5.63 2.19 -21.18
CA ALA A 14 5.12 1.22 -22.16
C ALA A 14 4.31 0.09 -21.51
N SER A 15 4.78 -0.42 -20.37
CA SER A 15 4.05 -1.42 -19.56
C SER A 15 2.74 -0.86 -19.00
N LEU A 16 2.73 0.40 -18.53
CA LEU A 16 1.53 1.08 -18.03
C LEU A 16 0.51 1.29 -19.15
N SER A 17 0.96 1.77 -20.33
CA SER A 17 0.10 1.97 -21.50
C SER A 17 -0.59 0.68 -21.93
N ARG A 18 0.14 -0.44 -21.98
CA ARG A 18 -0.46 -1.74 -22.30
C ARG A 18 -1.50 -2.18 -21.26
N PHE A 19 -1.20 -1.98 -19.98
CA PHE A 19 -2.08 -2.40 -18.90
C PHE A 19 -3.39 -1.60 -18.85
N TYR A 20 -3.29 -0.27 -18.98
CA TYR A 20 -4.44 0.64 -18.92
C TYR A 20 -5.16 0.82 -20.27
N ALA A 21 -4.70 0.17 -21.34
CA ALA A 21 -5.48 0.03 -22.57
C ALA A 21 -6.77 -0.76 -22.33
N HIS A 22 -6.79 -1.64 -21.32
CA HIS A 22 -8.00 -2.31 -20.86
C HIS A 22 -8.84 -1.35 -20.01
N GLN A 23 -10.09 -1.11 -20.45
CA GLN A 23 -10.99 -0.13 -19.82
C GLN A 23 -11.29 -0.46 -18.35
N ASP A 24 -11.41 -1.73 -17.98
CA ASP A 24 -11.69 -2.14 -16.59
C ASP A 24 -10.54 -1.73 -15.65
N ASN A 25 -9.30 -1.88 -16.10
CA ASN A 25 -8.12 -1.49 -15.32
C ASN A 25 -8.07 0.03 -15.12
N LEU A 26 -8.41 0.79 -16.18
CA LEU A 26 -8.45 2.24 -16.14
C LEU A 26 -9.61 2.75 -15.26
N ALA A 27 -10.78 2.15 -15.37
CA ALA A 27 -11.95 2.46 -14.55
C ALA A 27 -11.65 2.20 -13.07
N CYS A 28 -11.11 1.02 -12.73
CA CYS A 28 -10.70 0.69 -11.38
C CYS A 28 -9.68 1.71 -10.83
N PHE A 29 -8.68 2.10 -11.64
CA PHE A 29 -7.74 3.13 -11.25
C PHE A 29 -8.43 4.47 -10.96
N LYS A 30 -9.34 4.92 -11.83
CA LYS A 30 -10.09 6.17 -11.67
C LYS A 30 -10.92 6.14 -10.38
N GLU A 31 -11.68 5.07 -10.15
CA GLU A 31 -12.49 4.88 -8.93
C GLU A 31 -11.66 4.92 -7.64
N MET A 32 -10.45 4.34 -7.65
CA MET A 32 -9.51 4.45 -6.54
C MET A 32 -9.07 5.90 -6.33
N THR A 33 -8.69 6.60 -7.40
CA THR A 33 -8.17 7.96 -7.29
C THR A 33 -9.22 9.00 -6.92
N ASP A 34 -10.46 8.78 -7.33
CA ASP A 34 -11.58 9.67 -7.05
C ASP A 34 -12.22 9.38 -5.67
N GLY A 35 -11.81 8.28 -5.03
CA GLY A 35 -12.25 7.91 -3.69
C GLY A 35 -13.64 7.27 -3.63
N VAL A 36 -14.17 6.83 -4.77
CA VAL A 36 -15.48 6.17 -4.86
C VAL A 36 -15.44 4.76 -4.27
N ALA A 37 -14.33 4.05 -4.47
CA ALA A 37 -14.17 2.66 -4.03
C ALA A 37 -13.34 2.55 -2.73
N VAL A 38 -12.25 1.78 -2.73
CA VAL A 38 -11.27 1.70 -1.64
C VAL A 38 -10.46 2.99 -1.55
N SER A 39 -10.36 3.57 -0.36
CA SER A 39 -9.54 4.77 -0.17
C SER A 39 -8.04 4.48 -0.32
N LEU A 40 -7.27 5.42 -0.88
CA LEU A 40 -5.80 5.34 -0.98
C LEU A 40 -5.15 5.02 0.37
N ARG A 41 -5.70 5.60 1.44
CA ARG A 41 -5.24 5.39 2.83
C ARG A 41 -5.41 3.95 3.28
N LEU A 42 -6.51 3.30 2.90
CA LEU A 42 -6.77 1.90 3.26
C LEU A 42 -5.85 0.96 2.47
N VAL A 43 -5.63 1.21 1.18
CA VAL A 43 -4.67 0.43 0.37
C VAL A 43 -3.25 0.57 0.93
N ASP A 44 -2.80 1.80 1.22
CA ASP A 44 -1.49 2.06 1.83
C ASP A 44 -1.37 1.35 3.19
N TRP A 45 -2.39 1.45 4.05
CA TRP A 45 -2.41 0.74 5.33
C TRP A 45 -2.30 -0.77 5.15
N PHE A 46 -3.04 -1.32 4.19
CA PHE A 46 -3.05 -2.75 3.91
C PHE A 46 -1.64 -3.26 3.56
N VAL A 47 -0.99 -2.65 2.57
CA VAL A 47 0.30 -3.12 2.03
C VAL A 47 1.48 -2.82 2.96
N THR A 48 1.39 -1.78 3.79
CA THR A 48 2.49 -1.41 4.69
C THR A 48 2.39 -2.02 6.09
N ASN A 49 1.17 -2.30 6.57
CA ASN A 49 0.92 -2.71 7.95
C ASN A 49 0.08 -3.98 8.07
N TYR A 50 -1.13 -4.00 7.51
CA TYR A 50 -2.06 -5.11 7.72
C TYR A 50 -1.48 -6.44 7.22
N CYS A 51 -1.04 -6.50 5.95
CA CYS A 51 -0.53 -7.73 5.35
C CYS A 51 0.74 -8.25 6.07
N LYS A 52 1.56 -7.33 6.59
CA LYS A 52 2.75 -7.61 7.37
C LYS A 52 2.43 -8.19 8.76
N LYS A 53 1.38 -7.67 9.40
CA LYS A 53 0.91 -8.12 10.72
C LYS A 53 0.23 -9.48 10.63
N HIS A 54 -0.57 -9.69 9.59
CA HIS A 54 -1.41 -10.88 9.42
C HIS A 54 -0.81 -11.96 8.51
N ASN A 55 0.40 -11.75 7.98
CA ASN A 55 1.06 -12.64 7.03
C ASN A 55 0.18 -13.00 5.83
N VAL A 56 -0.41 -11.97 5.19
CA VAL A 56 -1.34 -12.19 4.07
C VAL A 56 -0.58 -12.72 2.85
N GLU A 57 -1.01 -13.89 2.39
CA GLU A 57 -0.46 -14.60 1.24
C GLU A 57 -1.56 -14.85 0.22
N PHE A 58 -1.25 -14.62 -1.05
CA PHE A 58 -2.14 -14.90 -2.16
C PHE A 58 -1.62 -16.10 -2.96
N VAL A 59 -2.54 -16.82 -3.59
CA VAL A 59 -2.23 -17.90 -4.52
C VAL A 59 -2.53 -17.41 -5.92
N GLN A 60 -1.50 -17.28 -6.74
CA GLN A 60 -1.63 -16.86 -8.14
C GLN A 60 -0.87 -17.85 -9.01
N ARG A 61 -1.55 -18.41 -10.03
CA ARG A 61 -0.97 -19.39 -10.97
C ARG A 61 -0.25 -20.55 -10.26
N ASN A 62 -0.89 -21.12 -9.24
CA ASN A 62 -0.36 -22.21 -8.38
C ASN A 62 0.89 -21.87 -7.56
N SER A 63 1.32 -20.61 -7.51
CA SER A 63 2.40 -20.14 -6.63
C SER A 63 1.83 -19.28 -5.52
N ARG A 64 2.30 -19.51 -4.29
CA ARG A 64 2.01 -18.66 -3.14
C ARG A 64 3.01 -17.53 -3.09
N TYR A 65 2.55 -16.32 -2.82
CA TYR A 65 3.44 -15.20 -2.52
C TYR A 65 2.91 -14.37 -1.37
N ASN A 66 3.83 -13.81 -0.60
CA ASN A 66 3.52 -12.95 0.52
C ASN A 66 3.40 -11.50 0.06
N VAL A 67 2.25 -10.88 0.30
CA VAL A 67 1.95 -9.53 -0.20
C VAL A 67 2.94 -8.49 0.33
N TYR A 68 3.35 -8.60 1.60
CA TYR A 68 4.30 -7.67 2.20
C TYR A 68 5.71 -7.81 1.60
N VAL A 69 6.16 -9.04 1.36
CA VAL A 69 7.46 -9.31 0.75
C VAL A 69 7.48 -8.83 -0.70
N ASP A 70 6.42 -9.08 -1.46
CA ASP A 70 6.34 -8.63 -2.85
C ASP A 70 6.31 -7.11 -2.94
N TYR A 71 5.49 -6.44 -2.12
CA TYR A 71 5.47 -4.97 -2.00
C TYR A 71 6.87 -4.38 -1.75
N ARG A 72 7.64 -5.01 -0.84
CA ARG A 72 9.02 -4.61 -0.55
C ARG A 72 9.95 -4.83 -1.74
N SER A 73 9.72 -5.86 -2.54
CA SER A 73 10.44 -6.12 -3.79
C SER A 73 10.16 -5.03 -4.83
N GLN A 74 8.89 -4.66 -5.02
CA GLN A 74 8.49 -3.58 -5.93
C GLN A 74 9.16 -2.25 -5.58
N LEU A 75 9.22 -1.88 -4.29
CA LEU A 75 9.92 -0.69 -3.83
C LEU A 75 11.43 -0.69 -4.13
N LYS A 76 12.07 -1.87 -4.16
CA LYS A 76 13.48 -2.00 -4.54
C LYS A 76 13.66 -1.89 -6.04
N ALA A 77 12.80 -2.54 -6.83
CA ALA A 77 12.87 -2.54 -8.29
C ALA A 77 12.57 -1.17 -8.89
N PHE A 78 11.54 -0.49 -8.41
CA PHE A 78 11.04 0.75 -9.01
C PHE A 78 11.45 2.01 -8.25
N SER A 79 12.12 1.87 -7.10
CA SER A 79 12.32 2.93 -6.10
C SER A 79 11.01 3.46 -5.52
N LYS A 80 11.10 4.21 -4.42
CA LYS A 80 9.94 4.91 -3.83
C LYS A 80 9.38 6.01 -4.75
N HIS A 81 10.12 6.42 -5.77
CA HIS A 81 9.68 7.46 -6.69
C HIS A 81 8.70 6.92 -7.74
N ASN A 82 8.98 5.75 -8.32
CA ASN A 82 8.12 5.13 -9.33
C ASN A 82 7.20 4.05 -8.76
N PHE A 83 6.96 4.07 -7.44
CA PHE A 83 6.03 3.17 -6.77
C PHE A 83 5.47 3.82 -5.49
N ASP A 84 4.49 4.72 -5.67
CA ASP A 84 3.90 5.54 -4.60
C ASP A 84 2.38 5.64 -4.82
N PRO A 85 1.53 5.14 -3.91
CA PRO A 85 0.07 5.29 -4.03
C PRO A 85 -0.38 6.74 -4.04
N PHE A 86 0.40 7.65 -3.43
CA PHE A 86 0.04 9.05 -3.31
C PHE A 86 0.65 9.87 -4.45
N ARG A 87 -0.17 10.73 -5.07
CA ARG A 87 0.19 11.63 -6.17
C ARG A 87 1.11 12.81 -5.75
N ARG A 88 2.22 12.52 -5.06
CA ARG A 88 3.07 13.50 -4.35
C ARG A 88 4.34 13.93 -5.10
N ARG A 89 4.60 13.38 -6.29
CA ARG A 89 5.83 13.59 -7.08
C ARG A 89 5.53 14.29 -8.40
N ASP A 90 6.47 14.21 -9.35
CA ASP A 90 6.37 14.79 -10.69
C ASP A 90 5.11 14.30 -11.39
N ARG A 91 4.15 15.23 -11.53
CA ARG A 91 2.87 14.97 -12.16
C ARG A 91 3.05 14.99 -13.67
N ILE A 92 2.45 14.01 -14.32
CA ILE A 92 2.39 13.87 -15.77
C ILE A 92 0.94 13.96 -16.22
N ARG A 93 0.75 14.38 -17.47
CA ARG A 93 -0.51 14.13 -18.20
C ARG A 93 -0.39 12.74 -18.80
N TYR A 94 -1.16 11.80 -18.27
CA TYR A 94 -1.23 10.46 -18.81
C TYR A 94 -2.46 10.35 -19.71
N PHE A 95 -2.21 10.25 -21.01
CA PHE A 95 -3.24 10.09 -22.03
C PHE A 95 -3.66 8.62 -22.09
N TYR A 96 -4.96 8.36 -21.99
CA TYR A 96 -5.52 7.01 -22.11
C TYR A 96 -6.32 6.81 -23.40
N ASN A 97 -6.51 7.88 -24.17
CA ASN A 97 -6.92 7.90 -25.57
C ASN A 97 -6.35 9.18 -26.22
N ASP A 98 -6.74 9.47 -27.46
CA ASP A 98 -6.16 10.57 -28.23
C ASP A 98 -6.46 11.97 -27.67
N THR A 99 -7.51 12.12 -26.87
CA THR A 99 -8.05 13.43 -26.45
C THR A 99 -8.09 13.62 -24.94
N GLU A 100 -8.30 12.56 -24.20
CA GLU A 100 -8.51 12.55 -22.76
C GLU A 100 -7.26 12.08 -22.00
N PHE A 101 -7.04 12.73 -20.86
CA PHE A 101 -5.92 12.46 -19.99
C PHE A 101 -6.30 12.60 -18.52
N ILE A 102 -5.47 11.99 -17.67
CA ILE A 102 -5.52 12.15 -16.22
C ILE A 102 -4.22 12.80 -15.73
N PHE A 103 -4.34 13.74 -14.79
CA PHE A 103 -3.18 14.28 -14.07
C PHE A 103 -2.79 13.31 -12.96
N THR A 104 -1.70 12.57 -13.13
CA THR A 104 -1.22 11.56 -12.17
C THR A 104 0.31 11.52 -12.11
N THR A 105 0.90 10.54 -11.43
CA THR A 105 2.35 10.30 -11.42
C THR A 105 2.63 8.89 -11.92
N VAL A 106 3.83 8.67 -12.48
CA VAL A 106 4.28 7.32 -12.87
C VAL A 106 4.22 6.36 -11.67
N GLY A 107 4.60 6.83 -10.49
CA GLY A 107 4.55 6.03 -9.27
C GLY A 107 3.14 5.63 -8.84
N GLN A 108 2.14 6.50 -9.05
CA GLN A 108 0.75 6.19 -8.74
C GLN A 108 0.19 5.15 -9.72
N LEU A 109 0.42 5.35 -11.02
CA LEU A 109 0.03 4.38 -12.04
C LEU A 109 0.67 3.01 -11.79
N ASN A 110 1.97 2.98 -11.52
CA ASN A 110 2.68 1.71 -11.32
C ASN A 110 2.25 0.98 -10.03
N PHE A 111 2.01 1.73 -8.96
CA PHE A 111 1.49 1.16 -7.71
C PHE A 111 0.12 0.50 -7.93
N PHE A 112 -0.81 1.19 -8.60
CA PHE A 112 -2.15 0.66 -8.81
C PHE A 112 -2.19 -0.44 -9.86
N LYS A 113 -1.36 -0.38 -10.91
CA LYS A 113 -1.17 -1.53 -11.81
C LYS A 113 -0.83 -2.78 -11.03
N TRP A 114 0.20 -2.71 -10.18
CA TRP A 114 0.58 -3.83 -9.33
C TRP A 114 -0.56 -4.27 -8.41
N ALA A 115 -1.24 -3.33 -7.73
CA ALA A 115 -2.31 -3.68 -6.80
C ALA A 115 -3.50 -4.38 -7.48
N ILE A 116 -3.86 -3.97 -8.70
CA ILE A 116 -4.94 -4.58 -9.48
C ILE A 116 -4.52 -5.97 -9.98
N GLU A 117 -3.34 -6.09 -10.62
CA GLU A 117 -2.84 -7.38 -11.16
C GLU A 117 -2.68 -8.46 -10.08
N ASN A 118 -2.43 -8.04 -8.84
CA ASN A 118 -2.23 -8.92 -7.69
C ASN A 118 -3.52 -9.17 -6.90
N GLY A 119 -4.70 -8.72 -7.35
CA GLY A 119 -5.96 -8.92 -6.64
C GLY A 119 -6.02 -8.24 -5.26
N ILE A 120 -5.13 -7.29 -4.99
CA ILE A 120 -5.07 -6.59 -3.70
C ILE A 120 -6.32 -5.75 -3.49
N VAL A 121 -6.78 -5.07 -4.54
CA VAL A 121 -7.98 -4.23 -4.49
C VAL A 121 -9.21 -5.07 -4.13
N GLU A 122 -9.37 -6.23 -4.76
CA GLU A 122 -10.47 -7.16 -4.49
C GLU A 122 -10.42 -7.70 -3.06
N TYR A 123 -9.24 -8.12 -2.60
CA TYR A 123 -9.08 -8.59 -1.23
C TYR A 123 -9.47 -7.51 -0.21
N ILE A 124 -9.05 -6.27 -0.43
CA ILE A 124 -9.39 -5.16 0.47
C ILE A 124 -10.90 -4.90 0.47
N ASN A 125 -11.56 -4.95 -0.70
CA ASN A 125 -13.01 -4.81 -0.77
C ASN A 125 -13.73 -5.89 0.05
N ASN A 126 -13.30 -7.15 -0.08
CA ASN A 126 -13.92 -8.29 0.61
C ASN A 126 -13.65 -8.28 2.13
N ASN A 127 -12.57 -7.64 2.59
CA ASN A 127 -12.14 -7.61 3.98
C ASN A 127 -12.15 -6.21 4.60
N ARG A 128 -12.90 -5.28 4.01
CA ARG A 128 -12.82 -3.84 4.29
C ARG A 128 -12.96 -3.52 5.77
N ALA A 129 -14.01 -4.04 6.42
CA ALA A 129 -14.30 -3.79 7.82
C ALA A 129 -13.15 -4.23 8.75
N ALA A 130 -12.55 -5.40 8.50
CA ALA A 130 -11.46 -5.90 9.32
C ALA A 130 -10.19 -5.04 9.21
N ILE A 131 -9.89 -4.57 8.00
CA ILE A 131 -8.71 -3.71 7.73
C ILE A 131 -8.92 -2.32 8.35
N GLU A 132 -10.11 -1.73 8.21
CA GLU A 132 -10.44 -0.42 8.80
C GLU A 132 -10.43 -0.44 10.34
N GLN A 133 -10.93 -1.52 10.95
CA GLN A 133 -10.85 -1.74 12.39
C GLN A 133 -9.39 -1.86 12.86
N ASP A 134 -8.56 -2.64 12.16
CA ASP A 134 -7.14 -2.77 12.47
C ASP A 134 -6.39 -1.43 12.38
N MET A 135 -6.70 -0.64 11.35
CA MET A 135 -6.17 0.71 11.17
C MET A 135 -6.51 1.61 12.36
N THR A 136 -7.79 1.64 12.75
CA THR A 136 -8.29 2.46 13.86
C THR A 136 -7.70 2.02 15.20
N ALA A 137 -7.63 0.70 15.45
CA ALA A 137 -7.04 0.14 16.66
C ALA A 137 -5.55 0.53 16.79
N SER A 138 -4.80 0.49 15.68
CA SER A 138 -3.38 0.81 15.67
C SER A 138 -3.10 2.30 15.95
N TYR A 139 -3.99 3.19 15.53
CA TYR A 139 -3.91 4.61 15.90
C TYR A 139 -4.23 4.86 17.37
N LYS A 140 -5.19 4.12 17.96
CA LYS A 140 -5.49 4.23 19.40
C LYS A 140 -4.29 3.82 20.26
N VAL A 141 -3.59 2.74 19.88
CA VAL A 141 -2.40 2.25 20.60
C VAL A 141 -1.24 3.23 20.56
N THR A 142 -1.04 3.94 19.45
CA THR A 142 0.07 4.91 19.30
C THR A 142 -0.26 6.32 19.81
N GLY A 143 -1.54 6.64 19.94
CA GLY A 143 -2.03 7.92 20.45
C GLY A 143 -1.74 8.17 21.93
N GLY A 144 -1.78 7.13 22.78
CA GLY A 144 -1.77 7.31 24.24
C GLY A 144 -3.09 7.91 24.71
N GLY A 145 -3.87 7.14 25.46
CA GLY A 145 -5.30 7.34 25.65
C GLY A 145 -5.71 8.69 26.25
N LYS A 146 -6.72 9.32 25.63
CA LYS A 146 -7.81 10.08 26.28
C LYS A 146 -9.04 10.04 25.35
N GLY A 147 -10.20 9.72 25.92
CA GLY A 147 -11.50 10.17 25.42
C GLY A 147 -12.29 9.19 24.55
N ALA A 148 -13.46 8.81 25.06
CA ALA A 148 -14.59 8.19 24.37
C ALA A 148 -15.07 9.06 23.17
N PRO A 149 -15.93 8.55 22.25
CA PRO A 149 -16.39 9.32 21.10
C PRO A 149 -17.31 10.47 21.55
N PRO A 150 -17.22 11.69 20.97
CA PRO A 150 -18.20 12.72 21.23
C PRO A 150 -19.43 12.45 20.37
N SER A 151 -20.52 12.08 21.03
CA SER A 151 -21.86 12.35 20.54
C SER A 151 -22.07 13.85 20.42
N SER A 152 -22.63 14.28 19.29
CA SER A 152 -23.35 15.53 19.03
C SER A 152 -23.56 16.49 20.23
N GLY A 153 -23.02 17.70 20.14
CA GLY A 153 -23.38 18.80 21.03
C GLY A 153 -22.33 19.90 21.10
N SER A 154 -22.73 21.11 20.73
CA SER A 154 -21.98 22.37 20.69
C SER A 154 -21.34 22.83 22.00
N ALA A 155 -20.12 23.39 21.91
CA ALA A 155 -19.65 24.67 22.49
C ALA A 155 -18.17 24.62 22.92
N SER A 156 -17.39 25.61 22.46
CA SER A 156 -15.99 25.88 22.87
C SER A 156 -15.86 26.17 24.37
N PRO A 157 -14.70 25.91 25.02
CA PRO A 157 -13.69 26.98 25.15
C PRO A 157 -12.20 26.56 25.19
N ALA A 158 -11.35 27.55 24.88
CA ALA A 158 -9.96 27.83 25.31
C ALA A 158 -8.86 26.74 25.25
N ALA A 159 -7.80 27.07 24.48
CA ALA A 159 -6.57 26.29 24.33
C ALA A 159 -5.55 26.54 25.46
N PRO A 160 -4.85 25.50 25.96
CA PRO A 160 -3.54 25.65 26.55
C PRO A 160 -2.46 25.22 25.54
N SER A 161 -1.51 26.12 25.30
CA SER A 161 -0.27 25.85 24.57
C SER A 161 0.61 24.90 25.37
N SER A 162 0.76 23.67 24.86
CA SER A 162 1.89 22.82 25.25
C SER A 162 2.57 22.32 23.98
N SER A 163 3.82 22.72 23.81
CA SER A 163 4.73 22.26 22.78
C SER A 163 5.05 20.78 23.02
N ALA A 164 4.12 19.90 22.65
CA ALA A 164 4.36 18.47 22.65
C ALA A 164 5.45 18.16 21.63
N GLY A 165 6.69 17.98 22.13
CA GLY A 165 7.81 17.52 21.33
C GLY A 165 7.42 16.30 20.51
N ARG A 166 7.84 16.28 19.24
CA ARG A 166 7.49 15.23 18.28
C ARG A 166 7.84 13.87 18.86
N LYS A 167 6.82 13.06 19.18
CA LYS A 167 7.00 11.68 19.65
C LYS A 167 7.91 10.91 18.68
N LYS A 168 8.92 10.23 19.22
CA LYS A 168 9.88 9.44 18.45
C LYS A 168 9.13 8.36 17.65
N ARG A 169 9.49 8.21 16.38
CA ARG A 169 8.82 7.30 15.45
C ARG A 169 8.91 5.86 15.96
N SER A 170 7.77 5.25 16.28
CA SER A 170 7.65 3.83 16.65
C SER A 170 7.02 3.02 15.50
N GLU A 171 7.28 1.72 15.48
CA GLU A 171 6.70 0.81 14.49
C GLU A 171 5.23 0.51 14.83
N LEU A 172 4.32 0.75 13.89
CA LEU A 172 2.87 0.56 14.08
C LEU A 172 2.44 -0.92 14.04
N SER A 173 3.20 -1.76 13.33
CA SER A 173 2.88 -3.16 13.09
C SER A 173 4.11 -4.05 13.28
N LYS A 174 4.01 -5.08 14.13
CA LYS A 174 5.06 -6.10 14.27
C LYS A 174 4.92 -7.11 13.13
N CYS A 175 6.03 -7.43 12.46
CA CYS A 175 6.03 -8.39 11.35
C CYS A 175 5.87 -9.82 11.86
N CYS A 176 4.90 -10.56 11.34
CA CYS A 176 4.69 -11.97 11.68
C CYS A 176 5.88 -12.84 11.26
N LEU A 177 6.50 -12.54 10.11
CA LEU A 177 7.65 -13.28 9.54
C LEU A 177 8.94 -13.19 10.38
N LYS A 178 9.02 -12.31 11.37
CA LYS A 178 10.20 -12.20 12.25
C LYS A 178 10.25 -13.29 13.33
N LYS A 179 9.19 -14.07 13.52
CA LYS A 179 9.20 -15.22 14.43
C LYS A 179 9.75 -16.45 13.70
N ILE A 180 10.98 -16.84 14.04
CA ILE A 180 11.57 -18.12 13.61
C ILE A 180 10.84 -19.23 14.39
N ASN A 181 10.17 -20.15 13.69
CA ASN A 181 9.71 -21.40 14.30
C ASN A 181 10.92 -22.33 14.44
N ILE A 182 11.45 -22.47 15.65
CA ILE A 182 12.50 -23.43 15.97
C ILE A 182 11.82 -24.81 16.11
N HIS A 183 12.02 -25.68 15.12
CA HIS A 183 11.61 -27.07 15.22
C HIS A 183 12.77 -27.87 15.83
N SER A 184 12.61 -28.32 17.08
CA SER A 184 13.52 -29.27 17.73
C SER A 184 13.32 -30.66 17.14
N MET A 185 13.88 -30.90 15.96
CA MET A 185 13.85 -32.19 15.28
C MET A 185 15.27 -32.74 15.22
N GLN A 186 15.49 -33.95 15.71
CA GLN A 186 16.76 -34.64 15.63
C GLN A 186 16.97 -35.10 14.17
N ARG A 187 17.93 -34.49 13.46
CA ARG A 187 18.29 -34.88 12.10
C ARG A 187 19.46 -35.85 12.15
N CYS A 188 19.26 -37.10 11.75
CA CYS A 188 20.36 -38.03 11.48
C CYS A 188 20.78 -37.87 10.02
N LEU A 189 22.08 -37.64 9.79
CA LEU A 189 22.69 -37.70 8.46
C LEU A 189 23.45 -39.02 8.38
N ALA A 190 23.04 -39.89 7.47
CA ALA A 190 23.81 -41.07 7.10
C ALA A 190 24.77 -40.69 5.96
N PHE A 191 26.00 -41.16 6.06
CA PHE A 191 26.99 -41.08 4.98
C PHE A 191 27.28 -42.52 4.54
N ASP A 192 27.17 -42.78 3.24
CA ASP A 192 27.59 -44.03 2.60
C ASP A 192 29.12 -44.11 2.46
#